data_AF-A0A969HB46-F1
#
_entry.id   AF-A0A969HB46-F1
#
_cell.length_a   1.000
_cell.length_b   1.000
_cell.length_c   1.000
_cell.angle_alpha   90.00
_cell.angle_beta   90.00
_cell.angle_gamma   90.00
#
_symmetry.space_group_name_H-M   'P 1'
#
loop_
_entity.id
_entity.type
_entity.pdbx_description
1 polymer ?
#
loop_
_entity_poly.entity_id
_entity_poly.type
_entity_poly.pdbx_seq_one_letter_code
_entity_poly.pdbx_strand_id
1 'polypeptide(L)'
;MPTRRAWTLFILSAILYFLANQTQVGWIYIITDGIIGLLIVAALYSWGMLTGIRASRELRPVTVDSAEPASQTDEFELTLPAFHEDDPIEISLHFQHTGLRPALLVGGLEQCPFAPVEDVVQPFFVSTLFRGQTNSLIYRTVCDRRGLYSFGPLRLESKGPFGLFRTRSAVAARGEILIYPAYHPLKRLRLFEKREFAEQSSLRVAGAAR
;
A
#
# COMPACT_ATOMS: atom_id res chain seq x y z
N MET A 1 -9.23 12.45 -17.54
CA MET A 1 -9.07 12.00 -18.95
C MET A 1 -10.32 11.25 -19.38
N PRO A 2 -10.93 11.59 -20.54
CA PRO A 2 -12.07 10.85 -21.09
C PRO A 2 -11.66 9.41 -21.43
N THR A 3 -12.53 8.44 -21.13
CA THR A 3 -12.32 7.05 -21.56
C THR A 3 -12.83 6.84 -22.98
N ARG A 4 -12.54 5.68 -23.57
CA ARG A 4 -13.10 5.29 -24.89
C ARG A 4 -14.64 5.37 -24.91
N ARG A 5 -15.29 5.07 -23.79
CA ARG A 5 -16.76 5.14 -23.64
C ARG A 5 -17.29 6.58 -23.69
N ALA A 6 -16.58 7.55 -23.10
CA ALA A 6 -16.96 8.96 -23.22
C ALA A 6 -16.87 9.45 -24.66
N TRP A 7 -15.81 9.07 -25.38
CA TRP A 7 -15.68 9.40 -26.80
C TRP A 7 -16.77 8.77 -27.67
N THR A 8 -17.14 7.51 -27.43
CA THR A 8 -18.24 6.88 -28.17
C THR A 8 -19.57 7.59 -27.93
N LEU A 9 -19.87 8.01 -26.70
CA LEU A 9 -21.09 8.75 -26.39
C LEU A 9 -21.07 10.16 -27.00
N PHE A 10 -19.92 10.83 -26.98
CA PHE A 10 -19.77 12.15 -27.61
C PHE A 10 -20.00 12.08 -29.12
N ILE A 11 -19.39 11.11 -29.81
CA ILE A 11 -19.59 10.89 -31.25
C ILE A 11 -21.05 10.52 -31.56
N LEU A 12 -21.65 9.63 -30.76
CA LEU A 12 -23.05 9.25 -30.92
C LEU A 12 -23.97 10.47 -30.77
N SER A 13 -23.73 11.30 -29.76
CA SER A 13 -24.46 12.55 -29.56
C SER A 13 -24.32 13.49 -30.76
N ALA A 14 -23.12 13.65 -31.32
CA ALA A 14 -22.91 14.47 -32.52
C ALA A 14 -23.67 13.93 -33.74
N ILE A 15 -23.71 12.60 -33.94
CA ILE A 15 -24.47 11.96 -35.01
C ILE A 15 -25.97 12.18 -34.81
N LEU A 16 -26.48 11.99 -33.59
CA LEU A 16 -27.90 12.20 -33.27
C LEU A 16 -28.29 13.67 -33.46
N TYR A 17 -27.44 14.60 -33.05
CA TYR A 17 -27.65 16.02 -33.27
C TYR A 17 -27.79 16.36 -34.77
N PHE A 18 -26.87 15.82 -35.59
CA PHE A 18 -26.95 16.00 -37.04
C PHE A 18 -28.25 15.45 -37.61
N LEU A 19 -28.67 14.27 -37.16
CA LEU A 19 -29.91 13.64 -37.60
C LEU A 19 -31.16 14.44 -37.14
N ALA A 20 -31.12 14.99 -35.92
CA ALA A 20 -32.15 15.88 -35.40
C ALA A 20 -32.29 17.15 -36.26
N ASN A 21 -31.16 17.68 -36.73
CA ASN A 21 -31.13 18.84 -37.62
C ASN A 21 -31.72 18.54 -39.01
N GLN A 22 -31.45 17.34 -39.56
CA GLN A 22 -32.01 16.94 -40.87
C GLN A 22 -33.50 16.61 -40.81
N THR A 23 -33.95 15.94 -39.75
CA THR A 23 -35.33 15.43 -39.64
C THR A 23 -36.28 16.38 -38.91
N GLN A 24 -35.74 17.37 -38.20
CA GLN A 24 -36.48 18.29 -37.32
C GLN A 24 -37.35 17.58 -36.26
N VAL A 25 -37.00 16.33 -35.91
CA VAL A 25 -37.71 15.57 -34.89
C VAL A 25 -37.30 16.03 -33.50
N GLY A 26 -38.21 16.70 -32.80
CA GLY A 26 -37.96 17.32 -31.49
C GLY A 26 -37.37 16.39 -30.42
N TRP A 27 -37.83 15.14 -30.33
CA TRP A 27 -37.37 14.20 -29.30
C TRP A 27 -35.89 13.79 -29.43
N ILE A 28 -35.30 13.87 -30.63
CA ILE A 28 -33.87 13.53 -30.82
C ILE A 28 -32.97 14.59 -30.17
N TYR A 29 -33.40 15.85 -30.14
CA TYR A 29 -32.70 16.90 -29.40
C TYR A 29 -32.66 16.59 -27.90
N ILE A 30 -33.79 16.16 -27.31
CA ILE A 30 -33.86 15.80 -25.89
C ILE A 30 -32.86 14.69 -25.54
N ILE A 31 -32.78 13.65 -26.37
CA ILE A 31 -31.82 12.53 -26.16
C ILE A 31 -30.38 13.04 -26.26
N THR A 32 -30.10 13.86 -27.27
CA THR A 32 -28.77 14.44 -27.50
C THR A 32 -28.33 15.30 -26.31
N ASP A 33 -29.20 16.21 -25.87
CA ASP A 33 -28.96 17.09 -24.73
C ASP A 33 -28.79 16.28 -23.44
N GLY A 34 -29.54 15.19 -23.27
CA GLY A 34 -29.38 14.25 -22.16
C GLY A 34 -27.99 13.60 -22.13
N ILE A 35 -27.48 13.14 -23.28
CA ILE A 35 -26.14 12.55 -23.39
C ILE A 35 -25.06 13.60 -23.08
N ILE A 36 -25.17 14.79 -23.66
CA ILE A 36 -24.22 15.89 -23.42
C ILE A 36 -24.24 16.32 -21.95
N GLY A 37 -25.44 16.49 -21.37
CA GLY A 37 -25.62 16.81 -19.96
C GLY A 37 -24.98 15.77 -19.04
N LEU A 38 -25.19 14.49 -19.31
CA LEU A 38 -24.54 13.40 -18.58
C LEU A 38 -23.02 13.47 -18.69
N LEU A 39 -22.47 13.71 -19.89
CA LEU A 39 -21.02 13.85 -20.11
C LEU A 39 -20.44 15.03 -19.30
N ILE A 40 -21.11 16.18 -19.30
CA ILE A 40 -20.70 17.37 -18.56
C ILE A 40 -20.72 17.10 -17.06
N VAL A 41 -21.82 16.56 -16.53
CA VAL A 41 -21.97 16.25 -15.10
C VAL A 41 -20.90 15.24 -14.67
N ALA A 42 -20.66 14.19 -15.46
CA ALA A 42 -19.64 13.19 -15.16
C ALA A 42 -18.22 13.78 -15.19
N ALA A 43 -17.92 14.70 -16.12
CA ALA A 43 -16.65 15.39 -16.19
C ALA A 43 -16.41 16.28 -14.96
N LEU A 44 -17.41 17.11 -14.61
CA LEU A 44 -17.36 18.01 -13.45
C LEU A 44 -17.23 17.25 -12.14
N TYR A 45 -17.93 16.12 -12.02
CA TYR A 45 -17.81 15.27 -10.84
C TYR A 45 -16.42 14.64 -10.72
N SER A 46 -15.91 14.04 -11.80
CA SER A 46 -14.63 13.30 -11.83
C SER A 46 -13.41 14.19 -11.56
N TRP A 47 -13.43 15.45 -11.97
CA TRP A 47 -12.29 16.35 -11.83
C TRP A 47 -11.89 16.58 -10.37
N GLY A 48 -12.86 16.79 -9.46
CA GLY A 48 -12.60 17.08 -8.04
C GLY A 48 -12.81 15.89 -7.10
N MET A 49 -12.79 14.66 -7.62
CA MET A 49 -13.18 13.46 -6.88
C MET A 49 -12.05 12.85 -6.04
N LEU A 50 -10.80 12.94 -6.51
CA LEU A 50 -9.62 12.44 -5.79
C LEU A 50 -8.90 13.53 -4.99
N THR A 51 -9.42 14.76 -4.99
CA THR A 51 -8.80 15.89 -4.31
C THR A 51 -9.06 15.79 -2.80
N GLY A 52 -8.00 15.84 -1.99
CA GLY A 52 -8.12 15.80 -0.53
C GLY A 52 -8.17 14.39 0.07
N ILE A 53 -7.77 13.36 -0.69
CA ILE A 53 -7.50 12.03 -0.12
C ILE A 53 -6.13 12.07 0.56
N ARG A 54 -6.10 11.65 1.82
CA ARG A 54 -4.89 11.39 2.60
C ARG A 54 -4.81 9.90 2.86
N ALA A 55 -3.60 9.37 2.83
CA ALA A 55 -3.34 7.98 3.13
C ALA A 55 -2.19 7.89 4.13
N SER A 56 -2.31 6.99 5.10
CA SER A 56 -1.25 6.63 6.03
C SER A 56 -1.07 5.13 6.04
N ARG A 57 0.16 4.69 6.34
CA ARG A 57 0.48 3.27 6.46
C ARG A 57 0.87 2.97 7.89
N GLU A 58 0.45 1.80 8.33
CA GLU A 58 0.84 1.24 9.60
C GLU A 58 1.39 -0.16 9.34
N LEU A 59 2.58 -0.41 9.87
CA LEU A 59 3.34 -1.65 9.69
C LEU A 59 3.27 -2.40 11.01
N ARG A 60 2.71 -3.60 11.01
CA ARG A 60 2.62 -4.44 12.20
C ARG A 60 3.26 -5.80 11.95
N PRO A 61 4.13 -6.29 12.84
CA PRO A 61 4.62 -7.65 12.75
C PRO A 61 3.45 -8.61 12.93
N VAL A 62 3.36 -9.65 12.09
CA VAL A 62 2.41 -10.73 12.33
C VAL A 62 3.04 -11.63 13.38
N THR A 63 2.57 -11.52 14.62
CA THR A 63 2.95 -12.48 15.67
C THR A 63 2.39 -13.84 15.27
N VAL A 64 3.25 -14.70 14.74
CA VAL A 64 2.93 -16.10 14.53
C VAL A 64 2.74 -16.73 15.91
N ASP A 65 1.56 -17.28 16.16
CA ASP A 65 1.09 -17.88 17.42
C ASP A 65 1.83 -19.20 17.76
N SER A 66 3.14 -19.24 17.55
CA SER A 66 4.02 -20.34 17.96
C SER A 66 4.79 -19.90 19.19
N ALA A 67 4.29 -20.36 20.33
CA ALA A 67 4.89 -20.20 21.64
C ALA A 67 6.40 -20.49 21.64
N GLU A 68 7.19 -19.48 21.99
CA GLU A 68 8.44 -19.68 22.72
C GLU A 68 8.48 -18.61 23.81
N PRO A 69 8.51 -18.99 25.11
CA PRO A 69 8.34 -18.04 26.20
C PRO A 69 9.51 -17.06 26.21
N ALA A 70 9.16 -15.78 26.31
CA ALA A 70 10.07 -14.69 26.56
C ALA A 70 11.03 -15.07 27.69
N SER A 71 12.29 -15.27 27.32
CA SER A 71 13.38 -15.29 28.30
C SER A 71 13.46 -13.87 28.85
N GLN A 72 12.90 -13.68 30.04
CA GLN A 72 13.06 -12.46 30.82
C GLN A 72 14.56 -12.17 30.96
N THR A 73 15.01 -11.08 30.37
CA THR A 73 16.18 -10.34 30.84
C THR A 73 15.78 -8.87 30.80
N ASP A 74 15.50 -8.36 31.99
CA ASP A 74 15.25 -6.95 32.27
C ASP A 74 16.45 -6.11 31.85
N GLU A 75 16.43 -5.53 30.66
CA GLU A 75 17.09 -4.27 30.37
C GLU A 75 16.15 -3.39 29.55
N PHE A 76 16.20 -2.09 29.82
CA PHE A 76 15.33 -1.03 29.32
C PHE A 76 15.44 -0.90 27.79
N GLU A 77 14.81 -1.81 27.05
CA GLU A 77 14.84 -1.85 25.60
C GLU A 77 13.72 -0.94 25.07
N LEU A 78 14.09 0.14 24.37
CA LEU A 78 13.14 0.78 23.44
C LEU A 78 12.76 -0.29 22.41
N THR A 79 11.70 -1.04 22.69
CA THR A 79 11.19 -2.10 21.80
C THR A 79 10.53 -1.43 20.60
N LEU A 80 11.35 -0.83 19.72
CA LEU A 80 10.95 -0.62 18.35
C LEU A 80 10.75 -2.02 17.76
N PRO A 81 9.62 -2.31 17.11
CA PRO A 81 9.43 -3.59 16.45
C PRO A 81 10.56 -3.76 15.41
N ALA A 82 11.49 -4.65 15.71
CA ALA A 82 12.51 -5.06 14.76
C ALA A 82 11.87 -6.04 13.78
N PHE A 83 12.07 -5.82 12.49
CA PHE A 83 11.65 -6.73 11.44
C PHE A 83 12.88 -7.46 10.90
N HIS A 84 12.80 -8.77 10.74
CA HIS A 84 13.90 -9.57 10.20
C HIS A 84 13.55 -10.13 8.83
N GLU A 85 14.57 -10.54 8.07
CA GLU A 85 14.37 -11.32 6.85
C GLU A 85 13.50 -12.55 7.17
N ASP A 86 12.59 -12.87 6.24
CA ASP A 86 11.57 -13.92 6.32
C ASP A 86 10.42 -13.68 7.33
N ASP A 87 10.41 -12.55 8.05
CA ASP A 87 9.31 -12.24 8.96
C ASP A 87 8.02 -11.86 8.20
N PRO A 88 6.87 -12.44 8.58
CA PRO A 88 5.58 -12.02 8.04
C PRO A 88 5.17 -10.66 8.61
N ILE A 89 4.80 -9.75 7.71
CA ILE A 89 4.38 -8.40 8.06
C ILE A 89 2.97 -8.11 7.54
N GLU A 90 2.18 -7.46 8.39
CA GLU A 90 0.85 -6.99 8.05
C GLU A 90 0.89 -5.47 7.85
N ILE A 91 0.42 -5.03 6.68
CA ILE A 91 0.44 -3.63 6.29
C ILE A 91 -0.99 -3.15 6.22
N SER A 92 -1.30 -2.16 7.07
CA SER A 92 -2.60 -1.50 7.12
C SER A 92 -2.52 -0.15 6.42
N LEU A 93 -3.30 0.01 5.35
CA LEU A 93 -3.51 1.27 4.65
C LEU A 93 -4.76 1.95 5.19
N HIS A 94 -4.59 3.13 5.77
CA HIS A 94 -5.68 3.95 6.24
C HIS A 94 -5.91 5.11 5.27
N PHE A 95 -7.11 5.19 4.71
CA PHE A 95 -7.52 6.24 3.79
C PHE A 95 -8.49 7.19 4.48
N GLN A 96 -8.19 8.48 4.42
CA GLN A 96 -9.05 9.55 4.92
C GLN A 96 -9.39 10.49 3.78
N HIS A 97 -10.65 10.90 3.70
CA HIS A 97 -11.10 11.81 2.66
C HIS A 97 -11.61 13.13 3.25
N THR A 98 -11.02 14.24 2.80
CA THR A 98 -11.33 15.60 3.26
C THR A 98 -12.07 16.43 2.21
N GLY A 99 -12.19 15.93 0.97
CA GLY A 99 -12.88 16.60 -0.12
C GLY A 99 -14.41 16.55 0.04
N LEU A 100 -15.09 17.46 -0.67
CA LEU A 100 -16.55 17.56 -0.65
C LEU A 100 -17.22 16.45 -1.47
N ARG A 101 -16.60 16.03 -2.57
CA ARG A 101 -17.16 15.03 -3.51
C ARG A 101 -16.66 13.64 -3.13
N PRO A 102 -17.53 12.68 -2.77
CA PRO A 102 -17.10 11.34 -2.41
C PRO A 102 -16.21 10.71 -3.50
N ALA A 103 -15.11 10.10 -3.10
CA ALA A 103 -14.33 9.28 -4.02
C ALA A 103 -14.99 7.90 -4.09
N LEU A 104 -15.28 7.44 -5.30
CA LEU A 104 -15.96 6.18 -5.61
C LEU A 104 -15.05 5.33 -6.48
N LEU A 105 -15.11 4.02 -6.31
CA LEU A 105 -14.38 3.04 -7.10
C LEU A 105 -12.89 3.40 -7.21
N VAL A 106 -12.27 3.71 -6.07
CA VAL A 106 -10.87 4.10 -5.99
C VAL A 106 -10.03 2.83 -5.98
N GLY A 107 -9.35 2.58 -7.10
CA GLY A 107 -8.34 1.53 -7.21
C GLY A 107 -6.95 2.12 -7.09
N GLY A 108 -5.99 1.27 -6.74
CA GLY A 108 -4.60 1.67 -6.73
C GLY A 108 -3.68 0.48 -6.72
N LEU A 109 -2.40 0.78 -6.89
CA LEU A 109 -1.32 -0.18 -6.72
C LEU A 109 -0.42 0.36 -5.63
N GLU A 110 -0.19 -0.45 -4.62
CA GLU A 110 0.88 -0.23 -3.67
C GLU A 110 2.14 -0.94 -4.15
N GLN A 111 3.29 -0.29 -3.95
CA GLN A 111 4.60 -0.84 -4.26
C GLN A 111 5.33 -1.08 -2.95
N CYS A 112 5.53 -2.35 -2.61
CA CYS A 112 6.25 -2.82 -1.43
C CYS A 112 7.66 -3.22 -1.85
N PRO A 113 8.68 -2.37 -1.63
CA PRO A 113 10.00 -2.57 -2.21
C PRO A 113 10.79 -3.73 -1.58
N PHE A 114 10.37 -4.21 -0.40
CA PHE A 114 10.99 -5.32 0.32
C PHE A 114 10.20 -6.64 0.22
N ALA A 115 9.02 -6.62 -0.41
CA ALA A 115 8.24 -7.82 -0.61
C ALA A 115 8.92 -8.73 -1.66
N PRO A 116 8.65 -10.04 -1.66
CA PRO A 116 9.09 -10.95 -2.70
C PRO A 116 8.62 -10.47 -4.08
N VAL A 117 9.33 -10.86 -5.15
CA VAL A 117 9.06 -10.40 -6.55
C VAL A 117 7.59 -10.55 -6.96
N GLU A 118 6.90 -11.56 -6.45
CA GLU A 118 5.48 -11.84 -6.70
C GLU A 118 4.55 -10.83 -6.03
N ASP A 119 4.96 -10.29 -4.88
CA ASP A 119 4.18 -9.44 -3.97
C ASP A 119 4.62 -7.97 -3.96
N VAL A 120 5.62 -7.59 -4.76
CA VAL A 120 6.09 -6.20 -4.86
C VAL A 120 4.97 -5.23 -5.18
N VAL A 121 3.98 -5.66 -5.98
CA VAL A 121 2.86 -4.83 -6.40
C VAL A 121 1.56 -5.38 -5.83
N GLN A 122 0.99 -4.67 -4.86
CA GLN A 122 -0.25 -5.06 -4.20
C GLN A 122 -1.42 -4.20 -4.74
N PRO A 123 -2.33 -4.77 -5.55
CA PRO A 123 -3.51 -4.06 -6.00
C PRO A 123 -4.52 -3.92 -4.88
N PHE A 124 -5.12 -2.74 -4.75
CA PHE A 124 -6.20 -2.51 -3.82
C PHE A 124 -7.37 -1.78 -4.45
N PHE A 125 -8.53 -1.94 -3.81
CA PHE A 125 -9.76 -1.32 -4.25
C PHE A 125 -10.60 -0.88 -3.04
N VAL A 126 -11.03 0.38 -3.09
CA VAL A 126 -11.93 0.98 -2.12
C VAL A 126 -13.19 1.43 -2.87
N SER A 127 -14.33 0.85 -2.48
CA SER A 127 -15.62 1.09 -3.14
C SER A 127 -16.06 2.55 -3.02
N THR A 128 -15.98 3.11 -1.82
CA THR A 128 -16.37 4.48 -1.52
C THR A 128 -15.51 5.07 -0.40
N LEU A 129 -15.22 6.36 -0.51
CA LEU A 129 -14.50 7.15 0.46
C LEU A 129 -15.23 8.48 0.65
N PHE A 130 -16.13 8.50 1.64
CA PHE A 130 -16.90 9.68 1.99
C PHE A 130 -16.08 10.65 2.83
N ARG A 131 -16.49 11.92 2.84
CA ARG A 131 -15.86 12.94 3.67
C ARG A 131 -15.93 12.53 5.14
N GLY A 132 -14.81 12.59 5.84
CA GLY A 132 -14.72 12.28 7.27
C GLY A 132 -14.81 10.79 7.63
N GLN A 133 -14.99 9.90 6.64
CA GLN A 133 -14.86 8.46 6.87
C GLN A 133 -13.40 8.04 6.70
N THR A 134 -12.99 7.09 7.55
CA THR A 134 -11.72 6.40 7.44
C THR A 134 -12.00 4.99 6.92
N ASN A 135 -11.31 4.57 5.87
CA ASN A 135 -11.39 3.21 5.36
C ASN A 135 -10.01 2.56 5.50
N SER A 136 -9.97 1.36 6.06
CA SER A 136 -8.73 0.61 6.31
C SER A 136 -8.69 -0.63 5.44
N LEU A 137 -7.61 -0.81 4.69
CA LEU A 137 -7.32 -2.04 3.95
C LEU A 137 -6.09 -2.69 4.58
N ILE A 138 -6.12 -4.01 4.69
CA ILE A 138 -5.02 -4.78 5.27
C ILE A 138 -4.59 -5.83 4.25
N TYR A 139 -3.28 -5.97 4.06
CA TYR A 139 -2.70 -7.10 3.35
C TYR A 139 -1.45 -7.57 4.08
N ARG A 140 -1.02 -8.78 3.75
CA ARG A 140 0.14 -9.43 4.36
C ARG A 140 1.18 -9.70 3.30
N THR A 141 2.44 -9.58 3.68
CA THR A 141 3.59 -9.95 2.86
C THR A 141 4.73 -10.40 3.77
N VAL A 142 5.87 -10.70 3.20
CA VAL A 142 7.07 -11.18 3.90
C VAL A 142 8.24 -10.24 3.63
N CYS A 143 9.16 -10.15 4.58
CA CYS A 143 10.37 -9.36 4.43
C CYS A 143 11.44 -10.16 3.64
N ASP A 144 11.55 -9.97 2.31
CA ASP A 144 12.41 -10.80 1.45
C ASP A 144 13.91 -10.60 1.69
N ARG A 145 14.34 -9.35 1.89
CA ARG A 145 15.77 -9.00 2.02
C ARG A 145 16.00 -7.93 3.06
N ARG A 146 17.15 -7.99 3.74
CA ARG A 146 17.60 -6.95 4.67
C ARG A 146 17.88 -5.65 3.94
N GLY A 147 17.70 -4.55 4.66
CA GLY A 147 18.01 -3.22 4.19
C GLY A 147 17.06 -2.17 4.75
N LEU A 148 17.38 -0.93 4.42
CA LEU A 148 16.52 0.21 4.69
C LEU A 148 15.66 0.47 3.46
N TYR A 149 14.34 0.43 3.64
CA TYR A 149 13.37 0.58 2.56
C TYR A 149 12.43 1.74 2.83
N SER A 150 12.25 2.59 1.82
CA SER A 150 11.28 3.68 1.84
C SER A 150 10.12 3.40 0.90
N PHE A 151 8.89 3.59 1.37
CA PHE A 151 7.71 3.47 0.53
C PHE A 151 7.55 4.66 -0.42
N GLY A 152 7.21 4.37 -1.67
CA GLY A 152 6.80 5.38 -2.65
C GLY A 152 5.41 5.94 -2.39
N PRO A 153 4.97 6.97 -3.17
CA PRO A 153 3.60 7.48 -3.09
C PRO A 153 2.57 6.45 -3.56
N LEU A 154 1.39 6.42 -2.92
CA LEU A 154 0.26 5.61 -3.38
C LEU A 154 -0.33 6.22 -4.63
N ARG A 155 -0.37 5.43 -5.71
CA ARG A 155 -1.01 5.83 -6.96
C ARG A 155 -2.47 5.42 -6.93
N LEU A 156 -3.34 6.41 -6.83
CA LEU A 156 -4.79 6.24 -6.85
C LEU A 156 -5.34 6.50 -8.25
N GLU A 157 -6.37 5.75 -8.59
CA GLU A 157 -7.13 5.89 -9.80
C GLU A 157 -8.61 5.69 -9.49
N SER A 158 -9.45 6.50 -10.13
CA SER A 158 -10.89 6.25 -10.15
C SER A 158 -11.43 6.46 -11.56
N LYS A 159 -12.43 5.66 -11.93
CA LYS A 159 -13.19 5.83 -13.18
C LYS A 159 -14.57 6.46 -12.96
N GLY A 160 -14.83 6.97 -11.75
CA GLY A 160 -16.09 7.63 -11.40
C GLY A 160 -17.32 6.71 -11.49
N PRO A 161 -18.53 7.24 -11.23
CA PRO A 161 -19.75 6.43 -11.15
C PRO A 161 -20.12 5.75 -12.49
N PHE A 162 -19.83 6.38 -13.62
CA PHE A 162 -20.24 5.89 -14.96
C PHE A 162 -19.09 5.33 -15.81
N GLY A 163 -17.85 5.35 -15.34
CA GLY A 163 -16.70 4.88 -16.14
C GLY A 163 -16.33 5.77 -17.33
N LEU A 164 -16.92 6.97 -17.43
CA LEU A 164 -16.74 7.89 -18.57
C LEU A 164 -15.43 8.69 -18.47
N PHE A 165 -14.98 8.98 -17.25
CA PHE A 165 -13.78 9.76 -17.01
C PHE A 165 -12.87 9.03 -16.02
N ARG A 166 -11.59 8.98 -16.35
CA ARG A 166 -10.52 8.48 -15.50
C ARG A 166 -9.82 9.66 -14.84
N THR A 167 -9.73 9.60 -13.52
CA THR A 167 -8.92 10.53 -12.72
C THR A 167 -7.83 9.72 -12.01
N ARG A 168 -6.66 10.33 -11.85
CA ARG A 168 -5.52 9.73 -11.17
C ARG A 168 -4.94 10.74 -10.20
N SER A 169 -4.46 10.26 -9.06
CA SER A 169 -3.79 11.08 -8.06
C SER A 169 -2.65 10.30 -7.45
N ALA A 170 -1.61 10.99 -7.01
CA ALA A 170 -0.55 10.41 -6.21
C ALA A 170 -0.67 10.98 -4.79
N VAL A 171 -0.86 10.10 -3.81
CA VAL A 171 -0.98 10.49 -2.40
C VAL A 171 0.29 10.09 -1.69
N ALA A 172 0.92 11.05 -1.03
CA ALA A 172 2.04 10.77 -0.16
C ALA A 172 1.52 10.05 1.09
N ALA A 173 1.81 8.76 1.17
CA ALA A 173 1.85 8.04 2.42
C ALA A 173 3.34 7.80 2.68
N ARG A 174 3.87 8.27 3.80
CA ARG A 174 5.28 8.03 4.15
C ARG A 174 5.36 6.74 4.97
N GLY A 175 6.44 6.00 4.78
CA GLY A 175 6.76 4.81 5.54
C GLY A 175 8.21 4.46 5.26
N GLU A 176 8.96 4.15 6.31
CA GLU A 176 10.32 3.67 6.23
C GLU A 176 10.42 2.46 7.15
N ILE A 177 11.09 1.41 6.69
CA ILE A 177 11.25 0.17 7.43
C ILE A 177 12.71 -0.30 7.31
N LEU A 178 13.28 -0.69 8.44
CA LEU A 178 14.59 -1.31 8.52
C LEU A 178 14.39 -2.80 8.75
N ILE A 179 14.86 -3.60 7.80
CA ILE A 179 14.82 -5.06 7.86
C ILE A 179 16.21 -5.56 8.21
N TYR A 180 16.31 -6.28 9.32
CA TYR A 180 17.53 -6.90 9.82
C TYR A 180 17.75 -8.27 9.17
N PRO A 181 19.00 -8.77 9.12
CA PRO A 181 19.27 -10.12 8.63
C PRO A 181 18.53 -11.19 9.45
N ALA A 182 18.19 -12.31 8.82
CA ALA A 182 17.58 -13.44 9.51
C ALA A 182 18.51 -14.00 10.61
N TYR A 183 17.94 -14.36 11.75
CA TYR A 183 18.66 -15.10 12.77
C TYR A 183 18.66 -16.58 12.44
N HIS A 184 19.84 -17.15 12.28
CA HIS A 184 19.98 -18.59 12.18
C HIS A 184 20.46 -19.17 13.51
N PRO A 185 19.85 -20.26 13.99
CA PRO A 185 20.31 -20.93 15.20
C PRO A 185 21.73 -21.41 14.97
N LEU A 186 22.67 -20.89 15.78
CA LEU A 186 24.04 -21.32 15.72
C LEU A 186 24.11 -22.79 16.19
N LYS A 187 24.61 -23.67 15.32
CA LYS A 187 25.02 -25.01 15.76
C LYS A 187 26.09 -24.83 16.82
N ARG A 188 25.82 -25.32 18.03
CA ARG A 188 26.71 -25.23 19.18
C ARG A 188 28.13 -25.65 18.78
N LEU A 189 29.03 -24.67 18.67
CA LEU A 189 30.42 -24.91 18.29
C LEU A 189 31.17 -25.42 19.53
N ARG A 190 31.50 -26.72 19.56
CA ARG A 190 32.26 -27.36 20.65
C ARG A 190 33.62 -26.69 20.96
N LEU A 191 34.11 -25.82 20.07
CA LEU A 191 35.32 -25.03 20.25
C LEU A 191 35.23 -24.02 21.41
N PHE A 192 34.04 -23.46 21.68
CA PHE A 192 33.85 -22.45 22.75
C PHE A 192 33.39 -23.06 24.08
N GLU A 193 33.14 -24.37 24.13
CA GLU A 193 32.84 -25.08 25.38
C GLU A 193 34.09 -25.43 26.20
N LYS A 194 35.27 -25.18 25.63
CA LYS A 194 36.53 -25.55 26.26
C LYS A 194 36.91 -24.56 27.36
N ARG A 195 36.25 -24.70 28.52
CA ARG A 195 36.72 -24.18 29.83
C ARG A 195 38.17 -24.58 30.16
N GLU A 196 38.79 -25.50 29.42
CA GLU A 196 40.17 -25.92 29.64
C GLU A 196 41.25 -24.89 29.22
N PHE A 197 40.93 -23.89 28.39
CA PHE A 197 41.94 -22.87 28.04
C PHE A 197 42.27 -21.92 29.20
N ALA A 198 41.36 -21.77 30.17
CA ALA A 198 41.61 -20.97 31.37
C ALA A 198 42.54 -21.70 32.36
N GLU A 199 42.37 -23.02 32.54
CA GLU A 199 43.17 -23.81 33.49
C GLU A 199 44.63 -24.03 33.05
N GLN A 200 44.91 -24.13 31.75
CA GLN A 200 46.29 -24.34 31.29
C GLN A 200 47.16 -23.09 31.38
N SER A 201 46.56 -21.89 31.38
CA SER A 201 47.29 -20.63 31.50
C SER A 201 47.74 -20.34 32.94
N SER A 202 46.95 -20.73 33.94
CA SER A 202 47.29 -20.55 35.36
C SER A 202 48.38 -21.53 35.84
N LEU A 203 48.41 -22.74 35.29
CA LEU A 203 49.45 -23.74 35.62
C LEU A 203 50.84 -23.39 35.05
N ARG A 204 50.90 -22.67 33.90
CA ARG A 204 52.20 -22.19 33.36
C ARG A 204 52.79 -21.05 34.16
N VAL A 205 51.98 -20.20 34.78
CA VAL A 205 52.46 -19.11 35.65
C VAL A 205 52.95 -19.65 36.99
N ALA A 206 52.35 -20.72 37.52
CA ALA A 206 52.78 -21.36 38.77
C ALA A 206 54.08 -22.19 38.63
N GLY A 207 54.40 -22.68 37.43
CA GLY A 207 55.61 -23.49 37.17
C GLY A 207 56.90 -22.71 36.93
N ALA A 208 56.83 -21.38 36.74
CA ALA A 208 58.00 -20.53 36.49
C ALA A 208 58.59 -19.90 37.77
N ALA A 209 58.07 -20.26 38.95
CA ALA A 209 58.55 -19.81 40.25
C ALA A 209 59.12 -20.97 41.07
N ARG A 210 60.19 -21.61 40.58
CA ARG A 210 61.11 -22.43 41.39
C ARG A 210 62.53 -22.29 40.87
#